data_AF-A0A951B7Y2-F1
#
_entry.id   AF-A0A951B7Y2-F1
#
_cell.length_a   1.000
_cell.length_b   1.000
_cell.length_c   1.000
_cell.angle_alpha   90.00
_cell.angle_beta   90.00
_cell.angle_gamma   90.00
#
_symmetry.space_group_name_H-M   'P 1'
#
loop_
_entity.id
_entity.type
_entity.pdbx_description
1 polymer ?
#
loop_
_entity_poly.entity_id
_entity_poly.type
_entity_poly.pdbx_seq_one_letter_code
_entity_poly.pdbx_strand_id
1 'polypeptide(L)' 'RHDERRLLVVLNFTGQAAQVEAGRGRVLISTGARRRGEEISATLSIAPDEGLVAERVA' A
#
# COMPACT_ATOMS: atom_id res chain seq x y z
N ARG A 1 25.38 6.68 2.51
CA ARG A 1 24.38 6.94 1.46
C ARG A 1 23.15 6.16 1.85
N HIS A 2 22.08 6.80 2.30
CA HIS A 2 20.80 6.11 2.48
C HIS A 2 20.14 6.11 1.10
N ASP A 3 19.94 4.93 0.52
CA ASP A 3 19.13 4.81 -0.70
C ASP A 3 17.77 5.48 -0.41
N GLU A 4 17.33 6.37 -1.29
CA GLU A 4 16.11 7.16 -1.13
C GLU A 4 14.86 6.26 -1.29
N ARG A 5 14.62 5.39 -0.31
CA ARG A 5 13.43 4.54 -0.29
C ARG A 5 12.22 5.42 -0.02
N ARG A 6 11.24 5.40 -0.93
CA ARG A 6 9.97 6.12 -0.78
C ARG A 6 8.92 5.15 -0.29
N LEU A 7 8.35 5.43 0.88
CA LEU A 7 7.28 4.62 1.46
C LEU A 7 5.92 5.28 1.23
N LEU A 8 4.93 4.47 0.91
CA LEU A 8 3.51 4.82 0.91
C LEU A 8 2.88 4.17 2.14
N VAL A 9 2.21 4.97 2.97
CA VAL A 9 1.42 4.50 4.11
C VAL A 9 -0.03 4.85 3.86
N VAL A 10 -0.91 3.85 3.90
CA VAL A 10 -2.35 4.03 3.72
C VAL A 10 -3.07 3.47 4.92
N LEU A 11 -4.01 4.26 5.47
CA LEU A 11 -4.87 3.87 6.58
C LEU A 11 -6.30 4.17 6.17
N ASN A 12 -7.14 3.13 6.09
CA ASN A 12 -8.53 3.29 5.72
C ASN A 12 -9.43 3.15 6.94
N PHE A 13 -9.93 4.29 7.44
CA PHE A 13 -10.83 4.36 8.59
C PHE A 13 -12.30 4.52 8.20
N THR A 14 -12.66 4.23 6.94
CA THR A 14 -14.01 4.52 6.43
C THR A 14 -15.01 3.40 6.68
N GLY A 15 -14.57 2.23 7.17
CA GLY A 15 -15.40 1.02 7.25
C GLY A 15 -15.89 0.51 5.88
N GLN A 16 -15.41 1.08 4.77
CA GLN A 16 -15.74 0.71 3.39
C GLN A 16 -14.46 0.50 2.59
N ALA A 17 -14.51 -0.24 1.49
CA ALA A 17 -13.35 -0.36 0.61
C ALA A 17 -13.03 0.97 -0.09
N ALA A 18 -11.75 1.27 -0.28
CA ALA A 18 -11.27 2.49 -0.93
C ALA A 18 -10.28 2.17 -2.05
N GLN A 19 -10.22 3.05 -3.05
CA GLN A 19 -9.21 3.02 -4.12
C GLN A 19 -8.30 4.23 -3.94
N VAL A 20 -6.99 4.00 -3.97
CA VAL A 20 -5.98 5.06 -3.86
C VAL A 20 -4.99 4.97 -5.01
N GLU A 21 -4.59 6.13 -5.53
CA GLU A 21 -3.48 6.24 -6.48
C GLU A 21 -2.16 6.06 -5.71
N ALA A 22 -1.49 4.93 -5.96
CA ALA A 22 -0.29 4.52 -5.23
C ALA A 22 0.98 4.59 -6.11
N GLY A 23 0.80 4.62 -7.43
CA GLY A 23 1.89 4.43 -8.38
C GLY A 23 2.42 3.00 -8.37
N ARG A 24 3.57 2.78 -9.02
CA ARG A 24 4.24 1.48 -9.02
C ARG A 24 4.91 1.22 -7.68
N GLY A 25 4.83 0.00 -7.18
CA GLY A 25 5.39 -0.33 -5.88
C GLY A 25 5.12 -1.76 -5.45
N ARG A 26 5.49 -2.06 -4.21
CA ARG A 26 5.29 -3.38 -3.61
C ARG A 26 4.86 -3.25 -2.15
N VAL A 27 3.88 -4.05 -1.75
CA VAL A 27 3.38 -4.09 -0.38
C VAL A 27 4.41 -4.74 0.54
N LEU A 28 4.81 -4.03 1.59
CA LEU A 28 5.73 -4.51 2.62
C LEU A 28 5.00 -5.17 3.79
N ILE A 29 3.91 -4.55 4.24
CA ILE A 29 3.07 -5.03 5.34
C ILE A 29 1.63 -4.54 5.12
N SER A 30 0.67 -5.37 5.50
CA SER A 30 -0.74 -5.02 5.56
C SER A 30 -1.38 -5.72 6.76
N THR A 31 -2.38 -5.09 7.37
CA THR A 31 -3.26 -5.72 8.36
C THR A 31 -4.31 -6.64 7.71
N GLY A 32 -4.55 -6.47 6.41
CA GLY A 32 -5.33 -7.38 5.57
C GLY A 32 -4.58 -8.68 5.27
N ALA A 33 -5.33 -9.76 5.09
CA ALA A 33 -4.74 -11.09 4.92
C ALA A 33 -3.96 -11.21 3.59
N ARG A 34 -2.72 -11.74 3.68
CA ARG A 34 -1.92 -12.27 2.55
C ARG A 34 -1.51 -11.28 1.45
N ARG A 35 -1.35 -9.99 1.76
CA ARG A 35 -0.92 -8.98 0.77
C ARG A 35 0.58 -8.70 0.72
N ARG A 36 1.36 -9.22 1.68
CA ARG A 36 2.81 -8.97 1.71
C ARG A 36 3.45 -9.46 0.41
N GLY A 37 4.15 -8.56 -0.27
CA GLY A 37 4.81 -8.82 -1.53
C GLY A 37 3.95 -8.64 -2.77
N GLU A 38 2.67 -8.26 -2.62
CA GLU A 38 1.78 -7.85 -3.73
C GLU A 38 2.40 -6.67 -4.49
N GLU A 39 2.41 -6.77 -5.82
CA GLU A 39 2.86 -5.71 -6.72
C GLU A 39 1.72 -4.72 -6.97
N ILE A 40 2.04 -3.43 -6.94
CA ILE A 40 1.13 -2.33 -7.19
C ILE A 40 1.51 -1.73 -8.54
N SER A 41 0.56 -1.66 -9.47
CA SER A 41 0.82 -1.18 -10.84
C SER A 41 0.52 0.32 -11.02
N ALA A 42 -0.56 0.83 -10.41
CA ALA A 42 -0.93 2.24 -10.44
C ALA A 42 -1.90 2.60 -9.30
N THR A 43 -2.97 1.83 -9.16
CA THR A 43 -3.97 1.96 -8.10
C THR A 43 -3.88 0.80 -7.13
N LEU A 44 -4.29 1.05 -5.91
CA LEU A 44 -4.33 0.07 -4.83
C LEU A 44 -5.72 0.07 -4.20
N SER A 45 -6.34 -1.10 -4.20
CA SER A 45 -7.55 -1.33 -3.40
C SER A 45 -7.16 -1.56 -1.94
N ILE A 46 -7.86 -0.90 -1.02
CA ILE A 46 -7.68 -1.05 0.43
C ILE A 46 -9.03 -1.44 1.03
N ALA A 47 -9.03 -2.54 1.79
CA ALA A 47 -10.22 -3.06 2.46
C ALA A 47 -10.68 -2.13 3.60
N PRO A 48 -11.93 -2.27 4.09
CA PRO A 48 -12.37 -1.64 5.33
C PRO A 48 -11.37 -1.87 6.46
N ASP A 49 -11.06 -0.81 7.22
CA ASP A 49 -10.22 -0.87 8.43
C ASP A 49 -8.81 -1.47 8.21
N GLU A 50 -8.33 -1.45 6.96
CA GLU A 50 -7.01 -1.93 6.61
C GLU A 50 -5.95 -0.81 6.69
N GLY A 51 -4.81 -1.15 7.29
CA GLY A 51 -3.58 -0.38 7.23
C GLY A 51 -2.55 -1.10 6.36
N LEU A 52 -1.86 -0.35 5.50
CA LEU A 52 -0.89 -0.89 4.54
C LEU A 52 0.33 0.02 4.41
N VAL A 53 1.50 -0.59 4.34
CA VAL A 53 2.76 0.08 3.98
C VAL A 53 3.33 -0.56 2.73
N ALA A 54 3.67 0.26 1.75
CA ALA A 54 4.30 -0.14 0.50
C ALA A 54 5.57 0.65 0.24
N GLU A 55 6.48 0.06 -0.52
CA GLU A 55 7.62 0.74 -1.11
C GLU A 55 7.29 1.14 -2.54
N ARG A 56 7.53 2.40 -2.90
CA ARG A 56 7.32 2.91 -4.26
C ARG A 56 8.57 2.69 -5.10
N VAL A 57 8.36 2.26 -6.34
CA VAL A 57 9.39 2.23 -7.38
C VAL A 57 9.22 3.50 -8.21
N ALA A 58 10.32 4.21 -8.44
CA ALA A 58 10.35 5.41 -9.27
C ALA A 58 9.93 5.12 -10.71
#